data_AF-A0A0W0YH88-F1
#
_entry.id   AF-A0A0W0YH88-F1
#
_cell.length_a   1.000
_cell.length_b   1.000
_cell.length_c   1.000
_cell.angle_alpha   90.00
_cell.angle_beta   90.00
_cell.angle_gamma   90.00
#
_symmetry.space_group_name_H-M   'P 1'
#
loop_
_entity.id
_entity.type
_entity.pdbx_description
1 polymer ?
#
loop_
_entity_poly.entity_id
_entity_poly.type
_entity_poly.pdbx_seq_one_letter_code
_entity_poly.pdbx_strand_id
1 'polypeptide(L)'
;MIQRTGGANLPLHYDKVPLWLSERMAKLGVIMAQAIVHHYGKDEFLRRLANPFWFQSFGAVMGMGWHSSGITTSVIGALKRGLGPLTQELGIYIGVVWSNHQKC
;
A
#
# COMPACT_ATOMS: atom_id res chain seq x y z
N MET A 1 -20.56 -33.31 -20.43
CA MET A 1 -20.70 -31.90 -19.98
C MET A 1 -19.78 -31.68 -18.79
N ILE A 2 -18.92 -30.65 -18.83
CA ILE A 2 -18.09 -30.28 -17.67
C ILE A 2 -19.05 -29.71 -16.60
N GLN A 3 -19.17 -30.41 -15.48
CA GLN A 3 -19.93 -29.92 -14.33
C GLN A 3 -19.20 -28.71 -13.73
N ARG A 4 -19.91 -27.61 -13.46
CA ARG A 4 -19.33 -26.44 -12.78
C ARG A 4 -19.00 -26.87 -11.34
N THR A 5 -17.71 -27.01 -11.01
CA THR A 5 -17.24 -27.50 -9.70
C THR A 5 -17.06 -26.41 -8.64
N GLY A 6 -17.32 -25.14 -8.99
CA GLY A 6 -17.26 -24.03 -8.05
C GLY A 6 -17.56 -22.68 -8.70
N GLY A 7 -17.91 -21.70 -7.87
CA GLY A 7 -18.06 -20.30 -8.24
C GLY A 7 -17.33 -19.42 -7.24
N ALA A 8 -16.56 -18.45 -7.73
CA ALA A 8 -15.93 -17.45 -6.89
C ALA A 8 -16.74 -16.15 -6.99
N ASN A 9 -17.29 -15.70 -5.86
CA ASN A 9 -17.91 -14.38 -5.78
C ASN A 9 -16.83 -13.37 -5.37
N LEU A 10 -16.43 -12.49 -6.29
CA LEU A 10 -15.49 -11.40 -6.01
C LEU A 10 -16.26 -10.07 -6.08
N PRO A 11 -16.94 -9.67 -5.00
CA PRO A 11 -17.63 -8.39 -4.98
C PRO A 11 -16.63 -7.24 -5.11
N LEU A 12 -17.02 -6.22 -5.88
CA LEU A 12 -16.28 -4.96 -5.92
C LEU A 12 -16.50 -4.22 -4.60
N HIS A 13 -15.40 -3.88 -3.93
CA HIS A 13 -15.43 -3.04 -2.73
C HIS A 13 -15.36 -1.57 -3.17
N TYR A 14 -16.39 -0.79 -2.82
CA TYR A 14 -16.47 0.65 -3.11
C TYR A 14 -16.24 1.52 -1.87
N ASP A 15 -16.18 0.88 -0.70
CA ASP A 15 -16.03 1.56 0.57
C ASP A 15 -14.59 1.98 0.84
N LYS A 16 -14.47 2.98 1.70
CA LYS A 16 -13.18 3.47 2.17
C LYS A 16 -12.47 2.44 3.04
N VAL A 17 -11.14 2.48 3.04
CA VAL A 17 -10.38 1.67 4.00
C VAL A 17 -10.73 2.15 5.41
N PRO A 18 -11.18 1.26 6.31
CA PRO A 18 -11.51 1.66 7.68
C PRO A 18 -10.31 2.31 8.37
N LEU A 19 -10.56 3.32 9.19
CA LEU A 19 -9.49 4.11 9.85
C LEU A 19 -8.53 3.21 10.63
N TRP A 20 -9.05 2.26 11.40
CA TRP A 20 -8.25 1.33 12.20
C TRP A 20 -7.28 0.49 11.35
N LEU A 21 -7.67 0.13 10.12
CA LEU A 21 -6.83 -0.63 9.20
C LEU A 21 -5.76 0.29 8.61
N SER A 22 -6.17 1.46 8.14
CA SER A 22 -5.27 2.49 7.61
C SER A 22 -4.18 2.91 8.61
N GLU A 23 -4.49 2.99 9.90
CA GLU A 23 -3.51 3.28 10.96
C GLU A 23 -2.50 2.13 11.13
N ARG A 24 -2.96 0.88 11.12
CA ARG A 24 -2.09 -0.30 11.19
C ARG A 24 -1.21 -0.43 9.94
N MET A 25 -1.78 -0.19 8.77
CA MET A 25 -1.06 -0.08 7.50
C MET A 25 0.09 0.92 7.62
N ALA A 26 -0.17 2.15 8.09
CA ALA A 26 0.85 3.16 8.22
C ALA A 26 1.99 2.73 9.16
N LYS A 27 1.67 2.15 10.33
CA LYS A 27 2.67 1.65 11.27
C LYS A 27 3.56 0.56 10.66
N LEU A 28 2.96 -0.43 9.99
CA LEU A 28 3.71 -1.50 9.34
C LEU A 28 4.57 -0.98 8.17
N GLY A 29 4.00 -0.11 7.34
CA GLY A 29 4.70 0.48 6.21
C GLY A 29 5.93 1.29 6.61
N VAL A 30 5.85 2.01 7.74
CA VAL A 30 6.99 2.74 8.32
C VAL A 30 8.11 1.79 8.71
N ILE A 31 7.80 0.74 9.48
CA ILE A 31 8.80 -0.23 9.95
C ILE A 31 9.49 -0.91 8.76
N MET A 32 8.71 -1.31 7.75
CA MET A 32 9.27 -1.92 6.54
C MET A 32 10.13 -0.94 5.73
N ALA A 33 9.69 0.30 5.56
CA ALA A 33 10.47 1.33 4.88
C ALA A 33 11.78 1.61 5.61
N GLN A 34 11.76 1.81 6.93
CA GLN A 34 12.96 1.97 7.75
C GLN A 34 13.90 0.78 7.58
N ALA A 35 13.41 -0.45 7.71
CA ALA A 35 14.24 -1.64 7.54
C ALA A 35 14.91 -1.67 6.15
N ILE A 36 14.17 -1.38 5.08
CA ILE A 36 14.74 -1.37 3.73
C ILE A 36 15.78 -0.24 3.59
N VAL A 37 15.44 0.97 4.04
CA VAL A 37 16.32 2.14 3.90
C VAL A 37 17.60 1.98 4.72
N HIS A 38 17.52 1.51 5.96
CA HIS A 38 18.69 1.32 6.82
C HIS A 38 19.62 0.22 6.32
N HIS A 39 19.08 -0.86 5.72
CA HIS A 39 19.90 -1.98 5.27
C HIS A 39 20.38 -1.87 3.81
N TYR A 40 19.61 -1.19 2.94
CA TYR A 40 19.86 -1.18 1.50
C TYR A 40 19.86 0.24 0.88
N GLY A 41 19.52 1.27 1.64
CA GLY A 41 19.45 2.65 1.17
C GLY A 41 18.08 3.03 0.57
N LYS A 42 17.86 4.34 0.43
CA LYS A 42 16.61 4.91 -0.10
C LYS A 42 16.34 4.56 -1.56
N ASP A 43 17.39 4.45 -2.37
CA ASP A 43 17.26 4.13 -3.80
C ASP A 43 16.71 2.72 -4.02
N GLU A 44 17.10 1.77 -3.15
CA GLU A 44 16.55 0.41 -3.18
C GLU A 44 15.06 0.42 -2.80
N PHE A 45 14.66 1.20 -1.80
CA PHE A 45 13.25 1.33 -1.44
C PHE A 45 12.41 1.86 -2.61
N LEU A 46 12.90 2.87 -3.32
CA LEU A 46 12.24 3.40 -4.52
C LEU A 46 12.19 2.37 -5.65
N ARG A 47 13.28 1.64 -5.89
CA ARG A 47 13.34 0.56 -6.89
C ARG A 47 12.32 -0.54 -6.61
N ARG A 48 12.16 -0.91 -5.34
CA ARG A 48 11.16 -1.91 -4.89
C ARG A 48 9.74 -1.39 -5.07
N LEU A 49 9.46 -0.15 -4.67
CA LEU A 49 8.15 0.46 -4.90
C LEU A 49 7.79 0.57 -6.38
N ALA A 50 8.78 0.80 -7.26
CA ALA A 50 8.57 0.85 -8.70
C ALA A 50 8.33 -0.53 -9.34
N ASN A 51 8.67 -1.62 -8.66
CA ASN A 51 8.39 -2.97 -9.16
C ASN A 51 6.92 -3.34 -8.88
N PRO A 52 6.09 -3.60 -9.90
CA PRO A 52 4.66 -3.82 -9.72
C PRO A 52 4.35 -5.06 -8.88
N PHE A 53 5.11 -6.14 -9.03
CA PHE A 53 4.91 -7.36 -8.24
C PHE A 53 5.30 -7.16 -6.77
N TRP A 54 6.39 -6.43 -6.53
CA TRP A 54 6.82 -6.11 -5.18
C TRP A 54 5.82 -5.16 -4.51
N PHE A 55 5.37 -4.11 -5.20
CA PHE A 55 4.38 -3.17 -4.69
C PHE A 55 3.05 -3.86 -4.36
N GLN A 56 2.59 -4.76 -5.23
CA GLN A 56 1.39 -5.54 -5.00
C GLN A 56 1.52 -6.46 -3.77
N SER A 57 2.68 -7.13 -3.63
CA SER A 57 2.99 -7.97 -2.47
C SER A 57 3.09 -7.14 -1.19
N PHE A 58 3.69 -5.95 -1.28
CA PHE A 58 3.81 -5.00 -0.18
C PHE A 58 2.44 -4.53 0.30
N GLY A 59 1.54 -4.17 -0.63
CA GLY A 59 0.16 -3.83 -0.28
C GLY A 59 -0.59 -5.01 0.34
N ALA A 60 -0.35 -6.24 -0.11
CA ALA A 60 -0.92 -7.44 0.50
C ALA A 60 -0.45 -7.65 1.95
N VAL A 61 0.85 -7.47 2.22
CA VAL A 61 1.42 -7.50 3.57
C VAL A 61 0.82 -6.42 4.47
N MET A 62 0.52 -5.25 3.91
CA MET A 62 -0.17 -4.17 4.62
C MET A 62 -1.66 -4.46 4.87
N GLY A 63 -2.22 -5.56 4.37
CA GLY A 63 -3.60 -5.99 4.62
C GLY A 63 -4.57 -5.70 3.47
N MET A 64 -4.07 -5.32 2.29
CA MET A 64 -4.89 -5.21 1.08
C MET A 64 -5.07 -6.58 0.41
N GLY A 65 -6.19 -6.79 -0.29
CA GLY A 65 -6.37 -7.99 -1.10
C GLY A 65 -5.67 -7.88 -2.46
N TRP A 66 -5.34 -9.03 -3.07
CA TRP A 66 -4.75 -9.05 -4.42
C TRP A 66 -5.65 -8.40 -5.48
N HIS A 67 -6.97 -8.46 -5.30
CA HIS A 67 -7.96 -7.88 -6.21
C HIS A 67 -8.45 -6.49 -5.78
N SER A 68 -7.80 -5.85 -4.81
CA SER A 68 -8.19 -4.52 -4.33
C SER A 68 -7.85 -3.45 -5.36
N SER A 69 -8.87 -2.88 -6.00
CA SER A 69 -8.74 -1.78 -6.98
C SER A 69 -8.07 -0.52 -6.41
N GLY A 70 -8.20 -0.30 -5.09
CA GLY A 70 -7.63 0.85 -4.39
C GLY A 70 -6.21 0.67 -3.86
N ILE A 71 -5.51 -0.43 -4.17
CA ILE A 71 -4.23 -0.77 -3.52
C ILE A 71 -3.20 0.37 -3.57
N THR A 72 -2.98 0.97 -4.74
CA THR A 72 -2.04 2.09 -4.89
C THR A 72 -2.44 3.27 -4.01
N THR A 73 -3.72 3.64 -4.04
CA THR A 73 -4.24 4.78 -3.27
C THR A 73 -4.11 4.55 -1.77
N SER A 74 -4.49 3.37 -1.29
CA SER A 74 -4.46 3.01 0.13
C SER A 74 -3.04 2.88 0.67
N VAL A 75 -2.16 2.19 -0.05
CA VAL A 75 -0.76 1.97 0.34
C VAL A 75 0.01 3.27 0.35
N ILE A 76 -0.05 4.05 -0.74
CA ILE A 76 0.67 5.33 -0.81
C ILE A 76 0.11 6.34 0.20
N GLY A 77 -1.21 6.36 0.42
CA GLY A 77 -1.84 7.18 1.45
C GLY A 77 -1.38 6.82 2.86
N ALA A 78 -1.27 5.52 3.17
CA ALA A 78 -0.76 5.04 4.45
C ALA A 78 0.72 5.39 4.64
N LEU A 79 1.56 5.19 3.61
CA LEU A 79 2.97 5.57 3.65
C LEU A 79 3.17 7.08 3.80
N LYS A 80 2.38 7.91 3.12
CA LYS A 80 2.44 9.38 3.28
C LYS A 80 2.20 9.79 4.74
N ARG A 81 1.17 9.23 5.38
CA ARG A 81 0.87 9.50 6.79
C ARG A 81 1.98 9.01 7.71
N GLY A 82 2.49 7.80 7.47
CA GLY A 82 3.48 7.16 8.33
C GLY A 82 4.88 7.77 8.21
N LEU A 83 5.35 8.04 7.00
CA LEU A 83 6.72 8.52 6.73
C LEU A 83 6.87 10.03 6.86
N GLY A 84 5.76 10.79 6.88
CA GLY A 84 5.79 12.25 7.03
C GLY A 84 6.71 12.73 8.16
N PRO A 85 6.54 12.24 9.41
CA PRO A 85 7.42 12.59 10.54
C PRO A 85 8.89 12.18 10.37
N LEU A 86 9.19 11.21 9.50
CA LEU A 86 10.53 10.64 9.28
C LEU A 86 11.22 11.15 8.01
N THR A 87 10.62 12.13 7.33
CA THR A 87 11.11 12.63 6.03
C THR A 87 12.58 13.07 6.09
N GLN A 88 12.98 13.78 7.15
CA GLN A 88 14.36 14.28 7.29
C GLN A 88 15.37 13.16 7.57
N GLU A 89 14.97 12.15 8.33
CA GLU A 89 15.82 11.02 8.70
C GLU A 89 16.04 10.07 7.51
N LEU A 90 14.96 9.71 6.81
CA LEU A 90 15.01 8.74 5.73
C LEU A 90 15.30 9.36 4.36
N GLY A 91 15.16 10.69 4.23
CA GLY A 91 15.30 11.39 2.96
C GLY A 91 14.24 11.00 1.93
N ILE A 92 13.06 10.55 2.39
CA ILE A 92 11.94 10.11 1.56
C ILE A 92 10.73 10.97 1.86
N TYR A 93 10.16 11.58 0.82
CA TYR A 93 8.91 12.33 0.89
C TYR A 93 7.90 11.75 -0.11
N ILE A 94 6.66 11.57 0.33
CA ILE A 94 5.59 11.06 -0.52
C ILE A 94 4.60 12.17 -0.85
N GLY A 95 4.68 12.65 -2.09
CA GLY A 95 3.67 13.50 -2.71
C GLY A 95 2.55 12.64 -3.33
N VAL A 96 1.30 12.99 -3.03
CA VAL A 96 0.13 12.45 -3.74
C VAL A 96 -0.73 13.61 -4.18
N VAL A 97 -1.08 13.62 -5.47
CA VAL A 97 -2.08 14.50 -6.04
C VAL A 97 -3.42 13.80 -5.89
N TRP A 98 -4.27 14.31 -5.01
CA TRP A 98 -5.62 13.82 -4.85
C TRP A 98 -6.54 14.59 -5.80
N SER A 99 -7.35 13.88 -6.57
CA SER A 99 -8.55 14.48 -7.15
C SER A 99 -9.65 14.47 -6.09
N ASN A 100 -10.40 15.57 -5.95
CA ASN A 100 -11.54 15.70 -5.03
C ASN A 100 -12.63 14.60 -5.20
N HIS A 101 -12.51 13.74 -6.21
CA HIS A 101 -13.43 12.64 -6.50
C HIS A 101 -12.97 11.25 -6.00
N GLN A 102 -11.82 11.12 -5.32
CA GLN A 102 -11.33 9.81 -4.92
C GLN A 102 -12.07 9.21 -3.72
N LYS A 103 -12.99 8.31 -4.04
CA LYS A 103 -13.66 7.37 -3.14
C LYS A 103 -12.70 6.24 -2.77
N CYS A 104 -11.91 6.44 -1.72
CA CYS A 104 -11.26 5.42 -0.88
C CYS A 104 -10.98 6.05 0.49
#